data_AF-A0ABD0RVD8-F1
#
_entry.id   AF-A0ABD0RVD8-F1
#
_cell.length_a   1.000
_cell.length_b   1.000
_cell.length_c   1.000
_cell.angle_alpha   90.00
_cell.angle_beta   90.00
_cell.angle_gamma   90.00
#
_symmetry.space_group_name_H-M   'P 1'
#
loop_
_entity.id
_entity.type
_entity.pdbx_description
1 polymer ?
#
loop_
_entity_poly.entity_id
_entity_poly.type
_entity_poly.pdbx_seq_one_letter_code
_entity_poly.pdbx_strand_id
1 'polypeptide(L)' 'VRVEFMETEDVCSSASKKGKYRTVVNVDKDSSISVSYVIIPMTLGNHMIEVKASAYDAVYTDGVRKTLKVV' A
#
# COMPACT_ATOMS: atom_id res chain seq x y z
N VAL A 1 -12.40 -6.16 1.91
CA VAL A 1 -11.14 -5.72 2.57
C VAL A 1 -10.79 -4.32 2.07
N ARG A 2 -10.56 -3.36 2.98
CA ARG A 2 -10.02 -2.04 2.65
C ARG A 2 -8.50 -2.11 2.70
N VAL A 3 -7.84 -1.73 1.61
CA VAL A 3 -6.39 -1.64 1.52
C VAL A 3 -6.00 -0.18 1.37
N GLU A 4 -5.06 0.29 2.19
CA GLU A 4 -4.54 1.64 2.19
C GLU A 4 -3.04 1.60 1.84
N PHE A 5 -2.67 2.16 0.68
CA PHE A 5 -1.28 2.43 0.33
C PHE A 5 -0.88 3.77 0.93
N MET A 6 0.12 3.78 1.81
CA MET A 6 0.53 4.96 2.53
C MET A 6 1.40 5.85 1.65
N GLU A 7 1.33 7.17 1.85
CA GLU A 7 2.26 8.09 1.21
C GLU A 7 3.69 7.88 1.74
N THR A 8 4.64 7.80 0.82
CA THR A 8 6.08 7.77 1.11
C THR A 8 6.70 9.02 0.50
N GLU A 9 7.48 9.76 1.29
CA GLU A 9 8.24 10.91 0.80
C GLU A 9 9.19 10.47 -0.33
N ASP A 10 9.45 11.37 -1.29
CA ASP A 10 10.27 11.09 -2.47
C ASP A 10 9.79 9.93 -3.37
N VAL A 11 8.56 9.45 -3.20
CA VAL A 11 7.93 8.48 -4.10
C VAL A 11 6.62 9.06 -4.66
N CYS A 12 6.60 9.32 -5.96
CA CYS A 12 5.39 9.74 -6.66
C CYS A 12 4.48 8.52 -6.88
N SER A 13 3.27 8.56 -6.35
CA SER A 13 2.29 7.47 -6.38
C SER A 13 0.86 8.02 -6.32
N SER A 14 -0.14 7.15 -6.40
CA SER A 14 -1.55 7.55 -6.21
C SER A 14 -1.87 8.10 -4.81
N ALA A 15 -0.99 7.88 -3.83
CA ALA A 15 -1.11 8.41 -2.47
C ALA A 15 -0.46 9.79 -2.29
N SER A 16 0.35 10.26 -3.24
CA SER A 16 1.09 11.52 -3.11
C SER A 16 0.15 12.71 -2.91
N LYS A 17 0.50 13.59 -1.97
CA LYS A 17 -0.26 14.76 -1.51
C LYS A 17 -1.61 14.45 -0.88
N LYS A 18 -1.95 13.18 -0.68
CA LYS A 18 -3.23 12.71 -0.11
C LYS A 18 -3.03 11.97 1.22
N GLY A 19 -1.79 11.69 1.63
CA GLY A 19 -1.45 10.87 2.80
C GLY A 19 -1.65 9.37 2.60
N LYS A 20 -2.62 8.96 1.78
CA LYS A 20 -2.87 7.55 1.42
C LYS A 20 -3.77 7.39 0.21
N TYR A 21 -3.68 6.24 -0.43
CA TYR A 21 -4.58 5.79 -1.49
C TYR A 21 -5.37 4.57 -1.04
N ARG A 22 -6.71 4.69 -1.05
CA ARG A 22 -7.64 3.66 -0.56
C ARG A 22 -8.20 2.86 -1.72
N THR A 23 -8.18 1.54 -1.61
CA THR A 23 -8.87 0.62 -2.51
C THR A 23 -9.69 -0.36 -1.68
N VAL A 24 -10.91 -0.68 -2.12
CA VAL A 24 -11.72 -1.72 -1.49
C VAL A 24 -11.79 -2.89 -2.46
N VAL A 25 -11.38 -4.06 -2.00
CA VAL A 25 -11.42 -5.31 -2.76
C VAL A 25 -12.25 -6.36 -2.04
N ASN A 26 -12.97 -7.16 -2.81
CA ASN A 26 -13.64 -8.35 -2.30
C ASN A 26 -12.70 -9.54 -2.49
N VAL A 27 -12.52 -10.33 -1.42
CA VAL A 27 -11.68 -11.51 -1.43
C VAL A 27 -12.56 -12.67 -1.02
N ASP A 28 -12.67 -13.66 -1.89
CA ASP A 28 -13.48 -14.84 -1.61
C ASP A 28 -12.79 -15.73 -0.57
N LYS A 29 -13.57 -16.59 0.09
CA LYS A 29 -13.03 -17.55 1.06
C LYS A 29 -11.96 -18.43 0.42
N ASP A 30 -10.84 -18.59 1.11
CA ASP A 30 -9.70 -19.43 0.66
C ASP A 30 -9.14 -19.01 -0.71
N SER A 31 -9.17 -17.71 -1.01
CA SER A 31 -8.67 -17.14 -2.24
C SER A 31 -7.63 -16.03 -1.98
N SER A 32 -7.00 -15.55 -3.05
CA SER A 32 -6.06 -14.42 -3.00
C SER A 32 -6.36 -13.45 -4.13
N ILE A 33 -6.18 -12.15 -3.86
CA ILE A 33 -6.28 -11.10 -4.87
C ILE A 33 -4.98 -10.28 -4.93
N SER A 34 -4.51 -10.00 -6.13
CA SER A 34 -3.38 -9.09 -6.35
C SER A 34 -3.86 -7.64 -6.40
N VAL A 35 -3.30 -6.79 -5.55
CA VAL A 35 -3.51 -5.34 -5.61
C VAL A 35 -2.22 -4.68 -6.07
N SER A 36 -2.24 -4.07 -7.25
CA SER A 36 -1.06 -3.47 -7.88
C SER A 36 -0.98 -1.98 -7.62
N TYR A 37 0.24 -1.50 -7.36
CA TYR A 37 0.53 -0.08 -7.17
C TYR A 37 1.58 0.37 -8.19
N VAL A 38 1.32 1.47 -8.87
CA VAL A 38 2.30 2.14 -9.73
C VAL A 38 2.99 3.21 -8.88
N ILE A 39 4.32 3.14 -8.81
CA ILE A 39 5.17 4.06 -8.05
C ILE A 39 6.32 4.55 -8.92
N ILE A 40 6.71 5.80 -8.75
CA ILE A 40 7.84 6.43 -9.43
C ILE A 40 8.74 7.01 -8.33
N PRO A 41 9.86 6.37 -7.99
CA PRO A 41 10.82 6.93 -7.06
C PRO A 41 11.48 8.17 -7.65
N MET A 42 11.58 9.22 -6.83
CA MET A 42 12.10 10.54 -7.24
C MET A 42 13.54 10.76 -6.76
N THR A 43 14.01 9.99 -5.78
CA THR A 43 15.38 10.08 -5.24
C THR A 43 16.02 8.69 -5.07
N LEU A 44 17.35 8.66 -5.07
CA LEU A 44 18.12 7.43 -4.80
C LEU A 44 18.10 7.08 -3.31
N GLY A 45 18.37 5.82 -2.98
CA GLY A 45 18.47 5.35 -1.61
C GLY A 45 17.33 4.41 -1.21
N ASN A 46 17.00 4.40 0.07
CA ASN A 46 16.06 3.44 0.65
C ASN A 46 14.74 4.12 1.02
N HIS A 47 13.66 3.70 0.37
CA HIS A 47 12.31 4.21 0.58
C HIS A 47 11.44 3.20 1.29
N MET A 48 10.70 3.62 2.31
CA MET A 48 9.85 2.71 3.08
C MET A 48 8.43 2.71 2.50
N ILE A 49 8.10 1.64 1.79
CA ILE A 49 6.77 1.43 1.22
C ILE A 49 5.91 0.70 2.25
N GLU A 50 4.74 1.25 2.55
CA GLU A 50 3.82 0.71 3.56
C GLU A 50 2.41 0.54 3.00
N VAL A 51 1.83 -0.63 3.24
CA VAL A 51 0.47 -0.98 2.85
C VAL A 51 -0.24 -1.54 4.07
N LYS A 52 -1.45 -1.04 4.36
CA LYS A 52 -2.31 -1.52 5.45
C LYS A 52 -3.56 -2.15 4.88
N ALA A 53 -4.04 -3.22 5.50
CA ALA A 53 -5.30 -3.85 5.15
C ALA A 53 -6.19 -3.99 6.39
N SER A 54 -7.49 -3.77 6.21
CA SER A 54 -8.50 -4.06 7.22
C SER A 54 -9.70 -4.77 6.61
N ALA A 55 -10.14 -5.85 7.25
CA ALA A 55 -11.39 -6.49 6.89
C ALA A 55 -12.58 -5.60 7.33
N TYR A 56 -13.64 -5.57 6.51
CA TYR A 56 -14.89 -4.95 6.93
C TYR A 56 -15.59 -5.90 7.90
N ASP A 57 -16.29 -5.35 8.88
CA ASP A 57 -17.11 -6.08 9.87
C ASP A 57 -16.35 -7.12 10.72
N ALA A 58 -15.02 -7.02 10.76
CA ALA A 58 -14.16 -7.85 11.61
C ALA A 58 -12.99 -7.03 12.19
N VAL A 59 -12.39 -7.52 13.27
CA VAL A 59 -11.22 -6.88 13.93
C VAL A 59 -9.89 -7.35 13.30
N TYR A 60 -9.93 -7.90 12.09
CA TYR A 60 -8.73 -8.35 11.38
C TYR A 60 -8.08 -7.19 10.64
N THR A 61 -6.88 -6.82 11.09
CA THR A 61 -6.03 -5.82 10.46
C THR A 61 -4.63 -6.40 10.25
N ASP A 62 -3.99 -5.96 9.18
CA ASP A 62 -2.60 -6.28 8.90
C ASP A 62 -1.91 -5.09 8.22
N GLY A 63 -0.58 -5.06 8.28
CA GLY A 63 0.22 -4.00 7.69
C GLY A 63 1.60 -4.50 7.33
N VAL A 64 2.00 -4.27 6.09
CA VAL A 64 3.32 -4.63 5.59
C VAL A 64 4.09 -3.36 5.27
N ARG A 65 5.29 -3.26 5.84
CA ARG A 65 6.25 -2.19 5.54
C ARG A 65 7.55 -2.81 5.05
N LYS A 66 7.99 -2.41 3.85
CA LYS A 66 9.20 -2.95 3.19
C LYS A 66 10.05 -1.83 2.62
N THR A 67 11.36 -2.04 2.61
CA THR A 67 12.32 -1.11 2.03
C THR A 67 12.46 -1.36 0.53
N LEU A 68 12.20 -0.34 -0.28
CA LEU A 68 12.52 -0.27 -1.70
C LEU A 68 13.89 0.41 -1.84
N LYS A 69 14.90 -0.33 -2.31
CA LYS A 69 16.22 0.22 -2.62
C LYS A 69 16.25 0.71 -4.07
N VAL A 70 16.51 2.00 -4.25
CA VAL A 70 16.63 2.68 -5.55
C VAL A 70 18.11 2.99 -5.79
N VAL A 71 18.62 2.56 -6.94
CA VAL A 71 20.04 2.60 -7.34
C VAL A 71 20.27 3.41 -8.59
#